data_AF-A0A9X2CHL3-F1
#
_entry.id   AF-A0A9X2CHL3-F1
#
_cell.length_a   1.000
_cell.length_b   1.000
_cell.length_c   1.000
_cell.angle_alpha   90.00
_cell.angle_beta   90.00
_cell.angle_gamma   90.00
#
_symmetry.space_group_name_H-M   'P 1'
#
loop_
_entity.id
_entity.type
_entity.pdbx_description
1 polymer ?
#
loop_
_entity_poly.entity_id
_entity_poly.type
_entity_poly.pdbx_seq_one_letter_code
_entity_poly.pdbx_strand_id
1 'polypeptide(L)' 'MGGISIWQLLIIALIVVLLFGTKKLRSLGGDLGGAVKGFKNAMASEDEKKSLEDTTASATKQAEEKKPESKDKEQA' A
#
# COMPACT_ATOMS: atom_id res chain seq x y z
N MET A 1 -17.62 -32.13 2.47
CA MET A 1 -17.11 -31.12 3.41
C MET A 1 -16.51 -29.99 2.59
N GLY A 2 -17.30 -28.95 2.30
CA GLY A 2 -16.90 -27.85 1.43
C GLY A 2 -15.80 -27.01 2.08
N GLY A 3 -14.61 -27.00 1.47
CA GLY A 3 -13.49 -26.17 1.92
C GLY A 3 -13.76 -24.69 1.69
N ILE A 4 -12.96 -23.85 2.34
CA ILE A 4 -12.94 -22.40 2.10
C ILE A 4 -12.47 -22.21 0.65
N SER A 5 -13.40 -21.84 -0.23
CA SER A 5 -13.07 -21.55 -1.62
C SER A 5 -12.62 -20.08 -1.75
N ILE A 6 -11.72 -19.86 -2.71
CA ILE A 6 -11.10 -18.55 -2.98
C ILE A 6 -12.16 -17.47 -3.26
N TRP A 7 -13.28 -17.85 -3.88
CA TRP A 7 -14.40 -16.95 -4.14
C TRP A 7 -15.04 -16.37 -2.87
N GLN A 8 -15.15 -17.17 -1.81
CA GLN A 8 -15.69 -16.73 -0.53
C GLN A 8 -14.71 -15.77 0.17
N LEU A 9 -13.41 -16.00 0.06
CA LEU A 9 -12.40 -15.09 0.61
C LEU A 9 -12.43 -13.72 -0.06
N LEU A 10 -12.65 -13.64 -1.37
CA LEU A 10 -12.78 -12.35 -2.07
C LEU A 10 -14.00 -11.56 -1.60
N ILE A 11 -15.14 -12.23 -1.39
CA ILE A 11 -16.36 -11.59 -0.89
C ILE A 11 -16.14 -11.06 0.53
N ILE A 12 -15.50 -11.85 1.40
CA ILE A 12 -15.17 -11.43 2.76
C ILE A 12 -14.18 -10.25 2.75
N ALA A 13 -13.14 -10.32 1.92
CA ALA A 13 -12.16 -9.24 1.79
C ALA A 13 -12.81 -7.93 1.35
N LEU A 14 -13.76 -7.99 0.40
CA LEU A 14 -14.50 -6.81 -0.05
C LEU A 14 -15.31 -6.16 1.07
N ILE A 15 -15.98 -6.96 1.90
CA ILE A 15 -16.72 -6.47 3.08
C ILE A 15 -15.76 -5.81 4.07
N VAL A 16 -14.63 -6.44 4.37
CA VAL A 16 -13.61 -5.88 5.28
C VAL A 16 -13.09 -4.54 4.76
N VAL A 17 -12.80 -4.43 3.46
CA VAL A 17 -12.36 -3.18 2.84
C VAL A 17 -13.41 -2.08 2.97
N LEU A 18 -14.70 -2.40 2.81
CA LEU A 18 -15.78 -1.43 2.96
C LEU A 18 -15.97 -0.97 4.42
N LEU A 19 -15.84 -1.88 5.39
CA LEU A 19 -15.97 -1.57 6.82
C LEU A 19 -14.82 -0.70 7.36
N PHE A 20 -13.59 -1.08 7.02
CA PHE A 20 -12.39 -0.40 7.51
C PHE A 20 -11.97 0.78 6.63
N GLY A 21 -12.42 0.80 5.38
CA GLY A 21 -12.02 1.78 4.36
C GLY A 21 -10.61 1.50 3.80
N THR A 22 -10.39 1.85 2.53
CA THR A 22 -9.10 1.65 1.84
C THR A 22 -7.94 2.45 2.44
N LYS A 23 -8.23 3.58 3.10
CA LYS A 23 -7.20 4.46 3.69
C LYS A 23 -6.50 3.82 4.90
N LYS A 24 -7.27 3.16 5.79
CA LYS A 24 -6.72 2.42 6.95
C LYS A 24 -5.98 1.16 6.48
N LEU A 25 -6.56 0.42 5.53
CA LEU A 25 -5.95 -0.78 4.95
C LEU A 25 -4.66 -0.47 4.19
N ARG A 26 -4.56 0.67 3.50
CA ARG A 26 -3.33 1.07 2.80
C ARG A 26 -2.19 1.37 3.77
N SER A 27 -2.47 2.10 4.86
CA SER A 27 -1.46 2.43 5.87
C SER A 27 -0.95 1.17 6.55
N LEU A 28 -1.85 0.36 7.12
CA LEU A 28 -1.51 -0.86 7.84
C LEU A 28 -0.97 -1.95 6.90
N GLY A 29 -1.51 -2.06 5.69
CA GLY A 29 -1.06 -3.00 4.67
C GLY A 29 0.30 -2.64 4.07
N GLY A 30 0.68 -1.36 4.07
CA GLY A 30 2.04 -0.94 3.70
C GLY A 30 3.07 -1.44 4.72
N ASP A 31 2.79 -1.24 6.01
CA ASP A 31 3.68 -1.65 7.10
C ASP A 31 3.80 -3.17 7.20
N LEU A 32 2.67 -3.88 7.19
CA LEU A 32 2.62 -5.34 7.26
C LEU A 32 3.13 -5.98 5.95
N GLY A 33 2.77 -5.40 4.80
CA GLY A 33 3.22 -5.88 3.49
C GLY A 33 4.72 -5.72 3.28
N GLY A 34 5.30 -4.62 3.78
CA GLY A 34 6.75 -4.39 3.78
C GLY A 34 7.50 -5.45 4.59
N ALA A 35 7.02 -5.76 5.80
CA ALA A 35 7.60 -6.79 6.66
C ALA A 35 7.54 -8.19 6.00
N VAL A 36 6.39 -8.55 5.42
CA VAL A 36 6.22 -9.84 4.72
C VAL A 36 7.05 -9.90 3.44
N LYS A 37 7.22 -8.79 2.70
CA LYS A 37 8.09 -8.72 1.51
C LYS A 37 9.55 -8.98 1.88
N GLY A 38 10.04 -8.37 2.96
CA GLY A 38 11.40 -8.62 3.48
C GLY A 38 11.60 -10.07 3.91
N PHE A 39 10.60 -10.67 4.57
CA PHE A 39 10.62 -12.08 4.95
C PHE A 39 10.66 -13.00 3.72
N LYS A 40 9.84 -12.75 2.69
CA LYS A 40 9.87 -13.53 1.44
C LYS A 40 11.21 -13.40 0.73
N ASN A 41 11.79 -12.20 0.70
CA ASN A 41 13.10 -11.96 0.08
C ASN A 41 14.24 -12.65 0.82
N ALA A 42 14.16 -12.78 2.15
CA ALA A 42 15.14 -13.49 2.96
C ALA A 42 14.99 -15.03 2.85
N MET A 43 13.76 -15.50 2.62
CA MET A 43 13.44 -16.92 2.44
C MET A 43 13.61 -17.40 1.00
N ALA A 44 13.61 -16.49 0.02
CA ALA A 44 13.99 -16.79 -1.35
C ALA A 44 15.52 -16.98 -1.40
N SER A 45 15.96 -18.23 -1.57
CA SER A 45 17.37 -18.59 -1.71
C SER A 45 18.07 -17.80 -2.81
N GLU A 46 19.39 -17.64 -2.70
CA GLU A 46 20.24 -16.74 -3.50
C GLU A 46 20.10 -16.81 -5.03
N ASP A 47 19.53 -17.86 -5.60
CA ASP A 47 19.34 -18.03 -7.06
C ASP A 47 18.29 -17.09 -7.68
N GLU A 48 17.35 -16.52 -6.90
CA GLU A 48 16.28 -15.65 -7.43
C GLU A 48 16.46 -14.14 -7.13
N LYS A 49 17.65 -13.73 -6.65
CA LYS A 49 17.89 -12.38 -6.10
C LYS A 49 17.78 -11.21 -7.08
N LYS A 50 17.66 -11.41 -8.39
CA LYS A 50 17.80 -10.31 -9.37
C LYS A 50 16.50 -9.58 -9.76
N SER A 51 15.32 -10.02 -9.32
CA SER A 51 14.05 -9.47 -9.85
C SER A 51 13.23 -8.60 -8.89
N LEU A 52 13.66 -8.37 -7.64
CA LEU A 52 12.77 -7.83 -6.59
C LEU A 52 13.17 -6.45 -6.03
N GLU A 53 14.25 -5.84 -6.53
CA GLU A 53 14.87 -4.63 -5.94
C GLU A 53 14.20 -3.29 -6.30
N ASP A 54 13.15 -3.26 -7.14
CA ASP A 54 12.63 -2.01 -7.73
C ASP A 54 11.28 -1.50 -7.16
N THR A 55 11.01 -1.62 -5.85
CA THR A 55 9.73 -1.09 -5.30
C THR A 55 9.82 -0.41 -3.93
N THR A 56 11.00 0.05 -3.52
CA THR A 56 11.14 0.72 -2.21
C THR A 56 11.10 2.25 -2.30
N ALA A 57 11.00 2.85 -3.49
CA ALA A 57 11.18 4.31 -3.65
C ALA A 57 9.91 5.13 -4.00
N SER A 58 8.69 4.72 -3.60
CA SER A 58 7.49 5.54 -3.85
C SER A 58 6.36 5.31 -2.84
N ALA A 59 6.51 5.79 -1.61
CA ALA A 59 5.37 5.97 -0.69
C ALA A 59 5.45 7.24 0.18
N THR A 60 6.27 8.22 -0.20
CA THR A 60 6.28 9.55 0.44
C THR A 60 6.26 10.64 -0.63
N LYS A 61 5.11 10.85 -1.27
CA LYS A 61 4.72 12.14 -1.89
C LYS A 61 3.30 12.01 -2.44
N GLN A 62 2.33 12.51 -1.68
CA GLN A 62 1.12 13.23 -2.14
C GLN A 62 0.10 13.24 -1.00
N ALA A 63 0.29 14.19 -0.10
CA ALA A 63 -0.76 14.76 0.72
C ALA A 63 -0.59 16.28 0.71
N GLU A 64 -0.59 16.88 -0.49
CA GLU A 64 -0.75 18.32 -0.67
C GLU A 64 -1.40 18.54 -2.03
N GLU A 65 -2.73 18.78 -2.05
CA GLU A 65 -3.36 19.80 -2.89
C GLU A 65 -4.85 20.02 -2.53
N LYS A 66 -5.13 21.15 -1.87
CA LYS A 66 -6.29 22.01 -2.18
C LYS A 66 -5.82 23.48 -2.18
N LYS A 67 -5.23 23.87 -3.32
CA LYS A 67 -5.32 25.13 -4.12
C LYS A 67 -6.40 26.17 -3.68
N PRO A 68 -6.35 27.49 -4.05
CA PRO A 68 -5.32 28.34 -4.71
C PRO A 68 -5.01 29.71 -4.04
N GLU A 69 -3.78 30.20 -4.27
CA GLU A 69 -3.41 31.50 -4.88
C GLU A 69 -4.40 32.70 -4.84
N SER A 70 -3.99 33.83 -4.23
CA SER A 70 -3.99 35.13 -4.94
C SER A 70 -3.16 36.23 -4.24
N LYS A 71 -2.15 36.69 -4.99
CA LYS A 71 -1.65 38.08 -5.13
C LYS A 71 -0.91 38.74 -3.97
N ASP A 72 0.42 38.61 -4.06
CA ASP A 72 1.36 39.73 -4.08
C ASP A 72 0.72 41.10 -4.34
N LYS A 73 0.88 42.00 -3.36
CA LYS A 73 1.12 43.41 -3.62
C LYS A 73 1.95 44.00 -2.48
N GLU A 74 3.25 43.74 -2.54
CA GLU A 74 4.26 44.60 -1.94
C GLU A 74 4.42 45.84 -2.80
N GLN A 75 3.86 46.97 -2.35
CA GLN A 75 4.33 48.33 -2.65
C GLN A 75 3.96 49.21 -1.44
N ALA A 76 4.96 49.51 -0.61
CA ALA A 76 5.01 50.68 0.26
C ALA A 76 6.43 51.24 0.20
#